data_AF-A0A7S2UWR4-F1
#
_entry.id   AF-A0A7S2UWR4-F1
#
_cell.length_a   1.000
_cell.length_b   1.000
_cell.length_c   1.000
_cell.angle_alpha   90.00
_cell.angle_beta   90.00
_cell.angle_gamma   90.00
#
_symmetry.space_group_name_H-M   'P 1'
#
loop_
_entity.id
_entity.type
_entity.pdbx_description
1 polymer ?
#
loop_
_entity_poly.entity_id
_entity_poly.type
_entity_poly.pdbx_seq_one_letter_code
_entity_poly.pdbx_strand_id
1 'polypeptide(L)'
;DAGGEGDGDKKGPLDPIAPAMPLSTLPNGALAWFRKEARHLLLLGEGYFEFAKALALLGSPAFAASSDECDVPEPDLLHGQSYLASVDATRIHRNPTVQGFVKGGSVRSCAWNFPFTGAEEDEIAHEKLLMGAFYSVAVLFAPVRHKQQVLFGLGLQGDQLSRWSVLRSAKRAGWELVAWDHFDVQQFPGYEPRRANGEIFPINKERFYVFRLMVL
;
A
#
# COMPACT_ATOMS: atom_id res chain seq x y z
N ASP A 1 5.69 -58.36 -27.53
CA ASP A 1 5.87 -57.54 -26.32
C ASP A 1 6.11 -56.09 -26.69
N ALA A 2 5.05 -55.29 -26.60
CA ALA A 2 5.09 -53.86 -26.77
C ALA A 2 4.91 -53.22 -25.39
N GLY A 3 5.93 -52.52 -24.92
CA GLY A 3 5.89 -51.71 -23.70
C GLY A 3 6.14 -50.25 -24.07
N GLY A 4 5.06 -49.47 -24.17
CA GLY A 4 5.12 -48.04 -24.44
C GLY A 4 5.46 -47.25 -23.17
N GLU A 5 6.40 -46.32 -23.33
CA GLU A 5 6.79 -45.31 -22.35
C GLU A 5 5.66 -44.30 -22.13
N GLY A 6 5.28 -44.11 -20.86
CA GLY A 6 4.38 -43.04 -20.43
C GLY A 6 5.20 -41.94 -19.77
N ASP A 7 5.50 -40.89 -20.54
CA ASP A 7 6.16 -39.68 -20.10
C ASP A 7 5.26 -38.92 -19.11
N GLY A 8 5.68 -38.87 -17.86
CA GLY A 8 4.98 -38.25 -16.75
C GLY A 8 5.20 -36.75 -16.74
N ASP A 9 4.28 -36.04 -17.38
CA ASP A 9 4.18 -34.60 -17.47
C ASP A 9 4.19 -33.95 -16.05
N LYS A 10 5.37 -33.49 -15.62
CA LYS A 10 5.57 -32.77 -14.37
C LYS A 10 5.03 -31.35 -14.52
N LYS A 11 3.73 -31.17 -14.27
CA LYS A 11 3.15 -29.85 -14.04
C LYS A 11 3.81 -29.21 -12.82
N GLY A 12 4.69 -28.25 -13.05
CA GLY A 12 5.17 -27.34 -12.01
C GLY A 12 4.01 -26.61 -11.33
N PRO A 13 4.22 -26.08 -10.11
CA PRO A 13 3.17 -25.36 -9.39
C PRO A 13 2.69 -24.19 -10.26
N LEU A 14 1.40 -24.22 -10.60
CA LEU A 14 0.70 -23.14 -11.27
C LEU A 14 0.85 -21.87 -10.43
N ASP A 15 1.41 -20.80 -11.01
CA ASP A 15 1.32 -19.46 -10.43
C ASP A 15 -0.16 -19.21 -10.06
N PRO A 16 -0.46 -18.73 -8.83
CA PRO A 16 -1.84 -18.42 -8.47
C PRO A 16 -2.37 -17.39 -9.46
N ILE A 17 -3.40 -17.81 -10.19
CA ILE A 17 -4.08 -17.06 -11.26
C ILE A 17 -4.41 -15.68 -10.70
N ALA A 18 -3.74 -14.65 -11.22
CA ALA A 18 -4.10 -13.26 -10.95
C ALA A 18 -5.62 -13.15 -11.17
N PRO A 19 -6.38 -12.59 -10.20
CA PRO A 19 -7.83 -12.56 -10.31
C PRO A 19 -8.21 -11.95 -11.66
N ALA A 20 -9.16 -12.56 -12.36
CA ALA A 20 -9.73 -12.02 -13.59
C ALA A 20 -10.39 -10.68 -13.25
N MET A 21 -9.61 -9.62 -13.38
CA MET A 21 -9.96 -8.27 -12.94
C MET A 21 -10.75 -7.56 -14.04
N PRO A 22 -11.74 -6.73 -13.70
CA PRO A 22 -12.28 -5.76 -14.65
C PRO A 22 -11.14 -4.85 -15.16
N LEU A 23 -11.23 -4.42 -16.42
CA LEU A 23 -10.34 -3.42 -17.01
C LEU A 23 -10.10 -2.27 -16.03
N SER A 24 -8.82 -1.89 -15.82
CA SER A 24 -8.43 -0.79 -14.94
C SER A 24 -9.34 0.42 -15.18
N THR A 25 -10.02 0.89 -14.13
CA THR A 25 -10.83 2.11 -14.23
C THR A 25 -10.01 3.38 -14.03
N LEU A 26 -8.72 3.24 -13.67
CA LEU A 26 -7.78 4.34 -13.59
C LEU A 26 -7.08 4.53 -14.95
N PRO A 27 -7.14 5.75 -15.53
CA PRO A 27 -6.39 6.06 -16.74
C PRO A 27 -4.90 5.80 -16.52
N ASN A 28 -4.30 4.99 -17.40
CA ASN A 28 -2.86 4.66 -17.41
C ASN A 28 -2.36 3.80 -16.22
N GLY A 29 -3.27 3.20 -15.44
CA GLY A 29 -2.91 2.25 -14.40
C GLY A 29 -2.70 2.83 -13.00
N ALA A 30 -2.36 1.94 -12.06
CA ALA A 30 -2.13 2.21 -10.65
C ALA A 30 -0.87 3.07 -10.40
N LEU A 31 0.24 2.80 -11.09
CA LEU A 31 1.48 3.57 -10.92
C LEU A 31 1.35 5.00 -11.46
N ALA A 32 0.62 5.18 -12.57
CA ALA A 32 0.35 6.51 -13.11
C ALA A 32 -0.49 7.35 -12.13
N TRP A 33 -1.51 6.74 -11.52
CA TRP A 33 -2.27 7.36 -10.43
C TRP A 33 -1.36 7.75 -9.27
N PHE A 34 -0.56 6.81 -8.79
CA PHE A 34 0.31 7.00 -7.65
C PHE A 34 1.26 8.20 -7.84
N ARG A 35 1.91 8.30 -9.00
CA ARG A 35 2.79 9.42 -9.36
C ARG A 35 2.06 10.75 -9.42
N LYS A 36 0.89 10.77 -10.06
CA LYS A 36 0.10 12.01 -10.24
C LYS A 36 -0.41 12.54 -8.89
N GLU A 37 -0.81 11.66 -8.00
CA GLU A 37 -1.42 12.00 -6.73
C GLU A 37 -0.44 12.07 -5.56
N ALA A 38 0.85 11.73 -5.74
CA ALA A 38 1.85 11.63 -4.67
C ALA A 38 1.82 12.80 -3.67
N ARG A 39 1.71 14.05 -4.16
CA ARG A 39 1.60 15.27 -3.33
C ARG A 39 0.34 15.42 -2.48
N HIS A 40 -0.64 14.56 -2.71
CA HIS A 40 -1.89 14.46 -1.98
C HIS A 40 -2.04 13.11 -1.28
N LEU A 41 -1.01 12.28 -1.30
CA LEU A 41 -0.97 11.01 -0.59
C LEU A 41 -0.45 11.19 0.83
N LEU A 42 -1.06 10.47 1.75
CA LEU A 42 -0.44 10.11 3.02
C LEU A 42 0.11 8.69 2.93
N LEU A 43 1.43 8.57 2.95
CA LEU A 43 2.15 7.31 3.06
C LEU A 43 2.06 6.82 4.50
N LEU A 44 1.58 5.60 4.69
CA LEU A 44 1.44 4.95 5.99
C LEU A 44 2.58 3.95 6.19
N GLY A 45 3.03 3.81 7.43
CA GLY A 45 4.04 2.81 7.81
C GLY A 45 5.39 3.00 7.11
N GLU A 46 5.81 4.25 6.89
CA GLU A 46 7.06 4.57 6.17
C GLU A 46 8.34 4.09 6.85
N GLY A 47 8.32 3.76 8.15
CA GLY A 47 9.49 3.33 8.91
C GLY A 47 10.60 4.38 8.86
N TYR A 48 11.61 4.13 8.02
CA TYR A 48 12.79 4.98 7.80
C TYR A 48 12.60 6.11 6.77
N PHE A 49 11.38 6.27 6.23
CA PHE A 49 11.00 7.33 5.28
C PHE A 49 11.75 7.32 3.95
N GLU A 50 12.40 6.20 3.59
CA GLU A 50 13.18 6.10 2.34
C GLU A 50 12.30 6.25 1.10
N PHE A 51 11.06 5.78 1.15
CA PHE A 51 10.15 5.92 0.02
C PHE A 51 9.67 7.37 -0.14
N ALA A 52 9.31 8.03 0.96
CA ALA A 52 9.01 9.46 0.97
C ALA A 52 10.19 10.31 0.44
N LYS A 53 11.43 9.95 0.81
CA LYS A 53 12.66 10.58 0.29
C LYS A 53 12.79 10.37 -1.22
N ALA A 54 12.64 9.14 -1.69
CA ALA A 54 12.69 8.83 -3.12
C ALA A 54 11.66 9.65 -3.92
N LEU A 55 10.44 9.79 -3.40
CA LEU A 55 9.41 10.62 -4.01
C LEU A 55 9.75 12.12 -4.01
N ALA A 56 10.39 12.61 -2.95
CA ALA A 56 10.89 13.98 -2.89
C ALA A 56 11.93 14.25 -3.99
N LEU A 57 12.89 13.33 -4.18
CA LEU A 57 13.93 13.41 -5.21
C LEU A 57 13.34 13.39 -6.64
N LEU A 58 12.21 12.71 -6.82
CA LEU A 58 11.45 12.70 -8.08
C LEU A 58 10.55 13.94 -8.26
N GLY A 59 10.66 14.95 -7.38
CA GLY A 59 9.88 16.18 -7.44
C GLY A 59 8.40 16.00 -7.08
N SER A 60 8.05 14.89 -6.42
CA SER A 60 6.67 14.52 -6.09
C SER A 60 6.51 14.20 -4.59
N PRO A 61 6.83 15.17 -3.70
CA PRO A 61 6.85 14.97 -2.25
C PRO A 61 5.48 14.56 -1.69
N ALA A 62 5.41 13.53 -0.84
CA ALA A 62 4.16 13.07 -0.23
C ALA A 62 4.08 13.44 1.26
N PHE A 63 2.92 13.30 1.91
CA PHE A 63 2.88 13.29 3.37
C PHE A 63 3.31 11.91 3.86
N ALA A 64 4.06 11.85 4.96
CA ALA A 64 4.55 10.58 5.49
C ALA A 64 4.14 10.37 6.94
N ALA A 65 3.78 9.13 7.27
CA ALA A 65 3.45 8.71 8.62
C ALA A 65 4.12 7.37 8.93
N SER A 66 4.77 7.27 10.09
CA SER A 66 5.36 6.03 10.59
C SER A 66 4.64 5.57 11.86
N SER A 67 4.50 4.26 12.04
CA SER A 67 4.05 3.66 13.30
C SER A 67 5.12 3.74 14.38
N ASP A 68 6.38 3.81 13.96
CA ASP A 68 7.53 3.74 14.83
C ASP A 68 7.87 5.13 15.38
N GLU A 69 8.43 5.17 16.58
CA GLU A 69 9.06 6.36 17.15
C GLU A 69 10.47 6.59 16.58
N CYS A 70 10.75 6.04 15.38
CA CYS A 70 12.08 6.09 14.77
C CYS A 70 12.68 7.50 14.81
N ASP A 71 14.00 7.54 14.95
CA ASP A 71 14.78 8.76 14.81
C ASP A 71 14.34 9.49 13.56
N VAL A 72 13.73 10.64 13.81
CA VAL A 72 13.26 11.57 12.80
C VAL A 72 14.39 11.80 11.80
N PRO A 73 14.20 11.55 10.50
CA PRO A 73 15.19 11.94 9.52
C PRO A 73 15.42 13.45 9.65
N GLU A 74 16.68 13.89 9.62
CA GLU A 74 17.00 15.31 9.71
C GLU A 74 16.09 16.13 8.78
N PRO A 75 15.57 17.30 9.22
CA PRO A 75 14.55 18.06 8.49
C PRO A 75 14.87 18.32 7.01
N ASP A 76 16.16 18.41 6.68
CA ASP A 76 16.67 18.64 5.34
C ASP A 76 16.51 17.42 4.41
N LEU A 77 16.50 16.19 4.96
CA LEU A 77 16.39 14.94 4.19
C LEU A 77 15.00 14.74 3.56
N LEU A 78 13.97 15.39 4.10
CA LEU A 78 12.62 15.36 3.55
C LEU A 78 12.28 16.63 2.77
N HIS A 79 13.28 17.49 2.48
CA HIS A 79 13.09 18.74 1.76
C HIS A 79 11.95 19.61 2.34
N GLY A 80 11.82 19.64 3.67
CA GLY A 80 10.76 20.39 4.36
C GLY A 80 9.38 19.74 4.36
N GLN A 81 9.22 18.47 3.97
CA GLN A 81 7.94 17.76 4.12
C GLN A 81 7.58 17.52 5.59
N SER A 82 6.30 17.67 5.90
CA SER A 82 5.75 17.28 7.18
C SER A 82 5.62 15.76 7.26
N TYR A 83 6.18 15.16 8.32
CA TYR A 83 5.98 13.76 8.66
C TYR A 83 5.29 13.64 10.03
N LEU A 84 4.72 12.47 10.30
CA LEU A 84 4.06 12.15 11.57
C LEU A 84 4.66 10.84 12.13
N ALA A 85 5.12 10.87 13.37
CA ALA A 85 5.54 9.68 14.10
C ALA A 85 4.37 9.07 14.90
N SER A 86 4.52 7.83 15.33
CA SER A 86 3.56 7.11 16.19
C SER A 86 2.13 7.05 15.63
N VAL A 87 1.99 6.91 14.30
CA VAL A 87 0.71 6.80 13.62
C VAL A 87 0.37 5.34 13.32
N ASP A 88 -0.59 4.81 14.06
CA ASP A 88 -1.18 3.50 13.80
C ASP A 88 -2.20 3.60 12.64
N ALA A 89 -1.92 2.92 11.52
CA ALA A 89 -2.80 2.88 10.35
C ALA A 89 -4.22 2.38 10.68
N THR A 90 -4.37 1.45 11.64
CA THR A 90 -5.66 0.92 12.08
C THR A 90 -6.47 1.90 12.93
N ARG A 91 -5.84 2.99 13.37
CA ARG A 91 -6.44 4.04 14.20
C ARG A 91 -6.23 5.46 13.65
N ILE A 92 -5.75 5.59 12.41
CA ILE A 92 -5.45 6.89 11.79
C ILE A 92 -6.63 7.87 11.79
N HIS A 93 -7.87 7.39 11.71
CA HIS A 93 -9.07 8.22 11.84
C HIS A 93 -9.17 8.98 13.17
N ARG A 94 -8.39 8.62 14.19
CA ARG A 94 -8.36 9.28 15.51
C ARG A 94 -7.28 10.36 15.60
N ASN A 95 -6.37 10.45 14.63
CA ASN A 95 -5.29 11.43 14.65
C ASN A 95 -5.82 12.81 14.21
N PRO A 96 -5.84 13.83 15.09
CA PRO A 96 -6.43 15.13 14.79
C PRO A 96 -5.67 15.89 13.70
N THR A 97 -4.35 15.73 13.63
CA THR A 97 -3.50 16.35 12.59
C THR A 97 -3.86 15.81 11.22
N VAL A 98 -3.97 14.48 11.08
CA VAL A 98 -4.37 13.83 9.82
C VAL A 98 -5.79 14.23 9.42
N GLN A 99 -6.72 14.27 10.38
CA GLN A 99 -8.07 14.78 10.12
C GLN A 99 -8.05 16.22 9.59
N GLY A 100 -7.16 17.07 10.11
CA GLY A 100 -6.93 18.43 9.63
C GLY A 100 -6.48 18.45 8.17
N PHE A 101 -5.48 17.65 7.80
CA PHE A 101 -5.00 17.54 6.42
C PHE A 101 -6.07 17.05 5.44
N VAL A 102 -6.90 16.08 5.86
CA VAL A 102 -8.00 15.56 5.04
C VAL A 102 -9.11 16.59 4.87
N LYS A 103 -9.53 17.26 5.95
CA LYS A 103 -10.57 18.31 5.89
C LYS A 103 -10.11 19.53 5.07
N GLY A 104 -8.82 19.87 5.14
CA GLY A 104 -8.20 20.93 4.34
C GLY A 104 -7.98 20.56 2.87
N GLY A 105 -8.12 19.29 2.51
CA GLY A 105 -7.92 18.81 1.13
C GLY A 105 -6.46 18.65 0.71
N SER A 106 -5.52 18.80 1.65
CA SER A 106 -4.08 18.54 1.43
C SER A 106 -3.82 17.05 1.19
N VAL A 107 -4.48 16.20 1.98
CA VAL A 107 -4.46 14.74 1.83
C VAL A 107 -5.80 14.28 1.24
N ARG A 108 -5.74 13.56 0.13
CA ARG A 108 -6.92 13.08 -0.62
C ARG A 108 -7.01 11.56 -0.71
N SER A 109 -5.91 10.87 -0.45
CA SER A 109 -5.81 9.41 -0.53
C SER A 109 -4.65 8.94 0.35
N CYS A 110 -4.61 7.65 0.63
CA CYS A 110 -3.51 7.04 1.38
C CYS A 110 -2.78 6.02 0.50
N ALA A 111 -1.54 5.69 0.87
CA ALA A 111 -0.86 4.51 0.35
C ALA A 111 -0.06 3.83 1.47
N TRP A 112 0.14 2.52 1.37
CA TRP A 112 0.97 1.77 2.31
C TRP A 112 1.75 0.69 1.56
N ASN A 113 3.08 0.72 1.65
CA ASN A 113 3.94 -0.29 1.05
C ASN A 113 4.34 -1.35 2.07
N PHE A 114 4.14 -2.62 1.69
CA PHE A 114 4.58 -3.82 2.42
C PHE A 114 4.25 -3.82 3.92
N PRO A 115 2.96 -3.70 4.30
CA PRO A 115 2.53 -3.80 5.71
C PRO A 115 3.07 -5.08 6.36
N PHE A 116 3.45 -4.99 7.64
CA PHE A 116 4.09 -6.10 8.34
C PHE A 116 3.62 -6.19 9.79
N THR A 117 3.42 -7.41 10.28
CA THR A 117 2.96 -7.69 11.66
C THR A 117 4.04 -8.29 12.56
N GLY A 118 5.27 -8.47 12.07
CA GLY A 118 6.35 -9.15 12.77
C GLY A 118 6.65 -10.54 12.24
N ALA A 119 5.71 -11.18 11.51
CA ALA A 119 5.91 -12.50 10.89
C ALA A 119 5.08 -12.66 9.61
N GLU A 120 5.74 -12.83 8.46
CA GLU A 120 5.10 -12.93 7.12
C GLU A 120 4.03 -14.03 7.01
N GLU A 121 4.24 -15.14 7.72
CA GLU A 121 3.36 -16.32 7.69
C GLU A 121 2.14 -16.19 8.61
N ASP A 122 2.04 -15.13 9.43
CA ASP A 122 0.86 -14.89 10.26
C ASP A 122 -0.25 -14.21 9.43
N GLU A 123 -0.96 -15.01 8.64
CA GLU A 123 -2.05 -14.57 7.77
C GLU A 123 -3.17 -13.88 8.55
N ILE A 124 -3.48 -14.36 9.76
CA ILE A 124 -4.57 -13.85 10.60
C ILE A 124 -4.21 -12.46 11.12
N ALA A 125 -2.96 -12.24 11.55
CA ALA A 125 -2.51 -10.93 11.96
C ALA A 125 -2.55 -9.93 10.79
N HIS A 126 -2.09 -10.34 9.59
CA HIS A 126 -2.12 -9.48 8.42
C HIS A 126 -3.54 -9.16 7.96
N GLU A 127 -4.46 -10.13 7.98
CA GLU A 127 -5.88 -9.89 7.66
C GLU A 127 -6.48 -8.84 8.63
N LYS A 128 -6.22 -8.97 9.93
CA LYS A 128 -6.68 -8.01 10.96
C LYS A 128 -6.08 -6.63 10.75
N LEU A 129 -4.78 -6.55 10.48
CA LEU A 129 -4.05 -5.29 10.24
C LEU A 129 -4.67 -4.54 9.04
N LEU A 130 -4.80 -5.23 7.91
CA LEU A 130 -5.31 -4.65 6.67
C LEU A 130 -6.79 -4.27 6.79
N MET A 131 -7.62 -5.13 7.38
CA MET A 131 -9.02 -4.80 7.68
C MET A 131 -9.13 -3.54 8.53
N GLY A 132 -8.34 -3.46 9.60
CA GLY A 132 -8.30 -2.30 10.50
C GLY A 132 -7.90 -1.03 9.75
N ALA A 133 -6.87 -1.11 8.90
CA ALA A 133 -6.43 0.02 8.09
C ALA A 133 -7.50 0.46 7.07
N PHE A 134 -8.10 -0.46 6.31
CA PHE A 134 -9.18 -0.14 5.38
C PHE A 134 -10.37 0.54 6.08
N TYR A 135 -10.80 0.01 7.23
CA TYR A 135 -11.87 0.60 8.01
C TYR A 135 -11.49 2.01 8.51
N SER A 136 -10.30 2.14 9.09
CA SER A 136 -9.79 3.40 9.62
C SER A 136 -9.69 4.47 8.54
N VAL A 137 -9.15 4.15 7.37
CA VAL A 137 -9.09 5.10 6.23
C VAL A 137 -10.49 5.46 5.74
N ALA A 138 -11.42 4.50 5.65
CA ALA A 138 -12.79 4.79 5.26
C ALA A 138 -13.47 5.79 6.22
N VAL A 139 -13.31 5.59 7.53
CA VAL A 139 -13.83 6.50 8.57
C VAL A 139 -13.18 7.88 8.49
N LEU A 140 -11.86 7.93 8.29
CA LEU A 140 -11.10 9.18 8.17
C LEU A 140 -11.65 10.07 7.05
N PHE A 141 -11.96 9.49 5.89
CA PHE A 141 -12.44 10.23 4.72
C PHE A 141 -13.96 10.39 4.65
N ALA A 142 -14.72 9.73 5.52
CA ALA A 142 -16.19 9.81 5.53
C ALA A 142 -16.75 11.25 5.49
N PRO A 143 -16.17 12.24 6.19
CA PRO A 143 -16.66 13.62 6.15
C PRO A 143 -16.48 14.32 4.79
N VAL A 144 -15.54 13.87 3.95
CA VAL A 144 -15.18 14.54 2.69
C VAL A 144 -15.44 13.68 1.44
N ARG A 145 -15.91 12.44 1.61
CA ARG A 145 -16.12 11.47 0.51
C ARG A 145 -17.12 11.92 -0.56
N HIS A 146 -17.99 12.89 -0.25
CA HIS A 146 -18.94 13.46 -1.22
C HIS A 146 -18.29 14.50 -2.14
N LYS A 147 -17.08 14.98 -1.81
CA LYS A 147 -16.36 16.01 -2.56
C LYS A 147 -15.32 15.43 -3.52
N GLN A 148 -14.88 14.19 -3.29
CA GLN A 148 -13.81 13.56 -4.05
C GLN A 148 -13.90 12.04 -4.00
N GLN A 149 -13.37 11.40 -5.03
CA GLN A 149 -13.06 9.97 -4.99
C GLN A 149 -11.93 9.72 -4.01
N VAL A 150 -12.09 8.73 -3.12
CA VAL A 150 -11.08 8.33 -2.15
C VAL A 150 -10.45 7.04 -2.61
N LEU A 151 -9.13 7.03 -2.72
CA LEU A 151 -8.34 5.88 -3.15
C LEU A 151 -7.36 5.47 -2.04
N PHE A 152 -7.05 4.18 -2.00
CA PHE A 152 -6.05 3.61 -1.10
C PHE A 152 -5.12 2.69 -1.89
N GLY A 153 -3.86 3.11 -2.01
CA GLY A 153 -2.79 2.32 -2.61
C GLY A 153 -2.18 1.31 -1.63
N LEU A 154 -1.86 0.11 -2.09
CA LEU A 154 -1.27 -0.95 -1.28
C LEU A 154 -0.18 -1.69 -2.07
N GLY A 155 1.07 -1.58 -1.63
CA GLY A 155 2.18 -2.37 -2.15
C GLY A 155 2.25 -3.74 -1.48
N LEU A 156 2.19 -4.81 -2.26
CA LEU A 156 2.29 -6.20 -1.79
C LEU A 156 3.23 -6.99 -2.71
N GLN A 157 3.63 -8.18 -2.28
CA GLN A 157 4.51 -9.08 -3.04
C GLN A 157 4.00 -10.52 -3.08
N GLY A 158 4.50 -11.30 -4.05
CA GLY A 158 4.15 -12.71 -4.20
C GLY A 158 2.63 -12.95 -4.30
N ASP A 159 2.13 -13.75 -3.37
CA ASP A 159 0.72 -14.16 -3.24
C ASP A 159 0.00 -13.48 -2.04
N GLN A 160 0.61 -12.47 -1.42
CA GLN A 160 0.08 -11.79 -0.22
C GLN A 160 -1.33 -11.25 -0.40
N LEU A 161 -1.72 -10.81 -1.61
CA LEU A 161 -3.08 -10.34 -1.89
C LEU A 161 -4.13 -11.43 -1.57
N SER A 162 -3.88 -12.67 -2.00
CA SER A 162 -4.76 -13.81 -1.74
C SER A 162 -4.51 -14.39 -0.36
N ARG A 163 -3.25 -14.61 0.02
CA ARG A 163 -2.83 -15.25 1.27
C ARG A 163 -3.36 -14.50 2.49
N TRP A 164 -3.30 -13.17 2.47
CA TRP A 164 -3.80 -12.33 3.58
C TRP A 164 -5.25 -11.89 3.42
N SER A 165 -6.02 -12.51 2.51
CA SER A 165 -7.44 -12.21 2.28
C SER A 165 -7.73 -10.73 2.01
N VAL A 166 -6.83 -10.01 1.34
CA VAL A 166 -6.87 -8.54 1.20
C VAL A 166 -8.14 -8.06 0.52
N LEU A 167 -8.56 -8.72 -0.56
CA LEU A 167 -9.79 -8.35 -1.28
C LEU A 167 -11.04 -8.49 -0.41
N ARG A 168 -11.08 -9.52 0.45
CA ARG A 168 -12.17 -9.73 1.41
C ARG A 168 -12.19 -8.62 2.45
N SER A 169 -11.03 -8.25 2.97
CA SER A 169 -10.88 -7.17 3.95
C SER A 169 -11.29 -5.82 3.38
N ALA A 170 -10.79 -5.48 2.19
CA ALA A 170 -11.18 -4.28 1.45
C ALA A 170 -12.70 -4.21 1.27
N LYS A 171 -13.31 -5.27 0.72
CA LYS A 171 -14.76 -5.34 0.45
C LYS A 171 -15.60 -5.14 1.72
N ARG A 172 -15.23 -5.79 2.83
CA ARG A 172 -15.94 -5.66 4.11
C ARG A 172 -15.87 -4.24 4.69
N ALA A 173 -14.81 -3.51 4.39
CA ALA A 173 -14.64 -2.11 4.75
C ALA A 173 -15.22 -1.13 3.70
N GLY A 174 -15.93 -1.62 2.67
CA GLY A 174 -16.55 -0.79 1.65
C GLY A 174 -15.63 -0.37 0.50
N TRP A 175 -14.53 -1.08 0.28
CA TRP A 175 -13.58 -0.79 -0.80
C TRP A 175 -13.69 -1.81 -1.93
N GLU A 176 -13.42 -1.37 -3.16
CA GLU A 176 -13.30 -2.22 -4.34
C GLU A 176 -11.92 -2.05 -4.98
N LEU A 177 -11.33 -3.12 -5.50
CA LEU A 177 -10.07 -3.05 -6.24
C LEU A 177 -10.35 -2.51 -7.65
N VAL A 178 -9.63 -1.47 -8.07
CA VAL A 178 -9.92 -0.74 -9.33
C VAL A 178 -8.78 -0.72 -10.34
N ALA A 179 -7.55 -0.96 -9.87
CA ALA A 179 -6.36 -1.07 -10.70
C ALA A 179 -5.26 -1.81 -9.93
N TRP A 180 -4.31 -2.37 -10.66
CA TRP A 180 -3.02 -2.79 -10.13
C TRP A 180 -1.96 -2.69 -11.23
N ASP A 181 -0.69 -2.54 -10.83
CA ASP A 181 0.47 -2.58 -11.72
C ASP A 181 1.61 -3.33 -11.03
N HIS A 182 2.62 -3.72 -11.81
CA HIS A 182 3.92 -4.13 -11.26
C HIS A 182 4.62 -2.94 -10.59
N PHE A 183 5.24 -3.16 -9.43
CA PHE A 183 5.86 -2.09 -8.65
C PHE A 183 7.39 -2.12 -8.76
N ASP A 184 7.96 -1.53 -9.78
CA ASP A 184 9.41 -1.56 -9.94
C ASP A 184 10.11 -0.59 -8.96
N VAL A 185 10.77 -1.16 -7.94
CA VAL A 185 11.51 -0.43 -6.90
C VAL A 185 12.62 0.43 -7.49
N GLN A 186 13.21 0.04 -8.62
CA GLN A 186 14.31 0.80 -9.26
C GLN A 186 13.86 2.18 -9.75
N GLN A 187 12.55 2.41 -9.87
CA GLN A 187 11.99 3.70 -10.23
C GLN A 187 11.98 4.70 -9.07
N PHE A 188 12.40 4.27 -7.86
CA PHE A 188 12.44 5.06 -6.64
C PHE A 188 13.88 5.14 -6.11
N PRO A 189 14.61 6.23 -6.42
CA PRO A 189 16.03 6.35 -6.08
C PRO A 189 16.30 6.21 -4.58
N GLY A 190 17.19 5.28 -4.23
CA GLY A 190 17.62 5.06 -2.84
C GLY A 190 16.58 4.38 -1.94
N TYR A 191 15.48 3.86 -2.51
CA TYR A 191 14.48 3.12 -1.75
C TYR A 191 14.88 1.66 -1.59
N GLU A 192 15.16 1.23 -0.35
CA GLU A 192 15.44 -0.16 0.00
C GLU A 192 14.46 -0.64 1.07
N PRO A 193 13.44 -1.44 0.72
CA PRO A 193 12.39 -1.74 1.68
C PRO A 193 12.91 -2.50 2.92
N ARG A 194 12.59 -1.93 4.08
CA ARG A 194 13.04 -2.40 5.40
C ARG A 194 11.86 -2.73 6.29
N ARG A 195 12.06 -3.67 7.21
CA ARG A 195 11.16 -3.89 8.35
C ARG A 195 11.45 -2.87 9.45
N ALA A 196 10.59 -2.82 10.46
CA ALA A 196 10.74 -1.92 11.61
C ALA A 196 12.07 -2.14 12.38
N ASN A 197 12.68 -3.32 12.29
CA ASN A 197 13.99 -3.62 12.87
C ASN A 197 15.18 -3.16 11.99
N GLY A 198 14.93 -2.50 10.85
CA GLY A 198 15.95 -2.03 9.90
C GLY A 198 16.43 -3.07 8.89
N GLU A 199 15.96 -4.31 9.01
CA GLU A 199 16.33 -5.41 8.11
C GLU A 199 15.75 -5.17 6.72
N ILE A 200 16.64 -5.16 5.71
CA ILE A 200 16.25 -5.14 4.30
C ILE A 200 15.64 -6.48 3.97
N PHE A 201 14.47 -6.48 3.33
CA PHE A 201 13.86 -7.70 2.84
C PHE A 201 13.84 -7.73 1.30
N PRO A 202 14.07 -8.90 0.69
CA PRO A 202 13.97 -9.02 -0.75
C PRO A 202 12.52 -8.83 -1.19
N ILE A 203 12.34 -8.10 -2.27
CA ILE A 203 11.05 -7.91 -2.91
C ILE A 203 10.96 -8.84 -4.11
N ASN A 204 9.87 -9.58 -4.21
CA ASN A 204 9.66 -10.53 -5.30
C ASN A 204 8.21 -10.50 -5.83
N LYS A 205 8.04 -10.35 -7.14
CA LYS A 205 6.72 -10.29 -7.82
C LYS A 205 5.83 -9.20 -7.21
N GLU A 206 6.41 -8.04 -6.98
CA GLU A 206 5.77 -6.91 -6.35
C GLU A 206 4.75 -6.22 -7.24
N ARG A 207 3.65 -5.85 -6.59
CA ARG A 207 2.51 -5.24 -7.24
C ARG A 207 1.95 -4.14 -6.35
N PHE A 208 1.49 -3.09 -7.00
CA PHE A 208 0.83 -1.98 -6.35
C PHE A 208 -0.64 -1.99 -6.72
N TYR A 209 -1.50 -2.17 -5.72
CA TYR A 209 -2.94 -2.29 -5.86
C TYR A 209 -3.61 -0.99 -5.46
N VAL A 210 -4.63 -0.54 -6.20
CA VAL A 210 -5.39 0.66 -5.85
C VAL A 210 -6.84 0.31 -5.62
N PHE A 211 -7.30 0.62 -4.42
CA PHE A 211 -8.67 0.40 -3.98
C PHE A 211 -9.44 1.72 -3.98
N ARG A 212 -10.72 1.67 -4.36
CA ARG A 212 -11.65 2.79 -4.31
C ARG A 212 -12.67 2.59 -3.20
N LEU A 213 -12.87 3.61 -2.38
CA LEU A 213 -13.95 3.60 -1.39
C LEU A 213 -15.28 3.74 -2.12
N MET A 214 -16.16 2.76 -1.95
CA MET A 214 -17.51 2.79 -2.49
C MET A 214 -18.37 3.76 -1.67
N VAL A 215 -19.22 4.53 -2.35
CA VAL A 215 -20.24 5.31 -1.68
C VAL A 215 -21.34 4.34 -1.23
N LEU A 216 -21.36 4.01 0.07
CA LEU A 216 -22.51 3.42 0.73
C LEU A 216 -23.52 4.50 1.07
#